data_AF-A0A7X0NFI0-F1
#
_entry.id   AF-A0A7X0NFI0-F1
#
_cell.length_a   1.000
_cell.length_b   1.000
_cell.length_c   1.000
_cell.angle_alpha   90.00
_cell.angle_beta   90.00
_cell.angle_gamma   90.00
#
_symmetry.space_group_name_H-M   'P 1'
#
loop_
_entity.id
_entity.type
_entity.pdbx_description
1 polymer ?
#
loop_
_entity_poly.entity_id
_entity_poly.type
_entity_poly.pdbx_seq_one_letter_code
_entity_poly.pdbx_strand_id
1 'polypeptide(L)'
;MEQAVQFNRLYKDISDSLESTQGDLSSLTLDNQEGKEKLSGIVAQLASIKSHFDSELGLLQENAEWENFVIAFFGETNAGKSTIIESLRILFNEESRQNLINSNINDLNEAKQTLEEHVVVVKNYIEQVALTQTTQYQSLQNEVIKITDIIRLESSQRVKKKNIISLFVGALLGTGLTSLCWIMFGG
;
A
#
# COMPACT_ATOMS: atom_id res chain seq x y z
N MET A 1 21.90 16.69 16.16
CA MET A 1 23.33 16.80 15.78
C MET A 1 24.18 17.51 16.83
N GLU A 2 23.87 18.75 17.25
CA GLU A 2 24.71 19.50 18.19
C GLU A 2 24.90 18.80 19.56
N GLN A 3 23.85 18.20 20.12
CA GLN A 3 23.93 17.48 21.40
C GLN A 3 24.78 16.21 21.31
N ALA A 4 24.68 15.43 20.23
CA ALA A 4 25.52 14.26 19.99
C ALA A 4 27.00 14.65 19.79
N VAL A 5 27.25 15.81 19.17
CA VAL A 5 28.60 16.37 19.00
C VAL A 5 29.17 16.84 20.34
N GLN A 6 28.38 17.51 21.19
CA GLN A 6 28.83 17.91 22.53
C GLN A 6 29.05 16.72 23.46
N PHE A 7 28.19 15.71 23.39
CA PHE A 7 28.33 14.48 24.16
C PHE A 7 29.60 13.73 23.75
N ASN A 8 29.83 13.52 22.44
CA ASN A 8 31.07 12.89 21.97
C ASN A 8 32.34 13.66 22.34
N ARG A 9 32.28 15.01 22.39
CA ARG A 9 33.41 15.81 22.90
C ARG A 9 33.71 15.54 24.36
N LEU A 10 32.70 15.57 25.23
CA LEU A 10 32.89 15.34 26.66
C LEU A 10 33.59 14.00 26.95
N TYR A 11 33.15 12.95 26.27
CA TYR A 11 33.73 11.61 26.45
C TYR A 11 35.14 11.50 25.89
N LYS A 12 35.41 12.16 24.76
CA LYS A 12 36.76 12.26 24.19
C LYS A 12 37.70 13.00 25.15
N ASP A 13 37.26 14.11 25.72
CA ASP A 13 38.05 14.90 26.67
C ASP A 13 38.41 14.09 27.92
N ILE A 14 37.50 13.24 28.40
CA ILE A 14 37.75 12.32 29.53
C ILE A 14 38.78 11.25 29.15
N SER A 15 38.67 10.63 27.98
CA SER A 15 39.65 9.62 27.51
C SER A 15 41.04 10.24 27.33
N ASP A 16 41.12 11.42 26.71
CA ASP A 16 42.36 12.18 26.52
C ASP A 16 42.97 12.59 27.88
N SER A 17 42.14 12.98 28.85
CA SER A 17 42.60 13.30 30.22
C SER A 17 43.13 12.07 30.97
N LEU A 18 42.51 10.90 30.79
CA LEU A 18 43.00 9.64 31.37
C LEU A 18 44.34 9.24 30.75
N GLU A 19 44.49 9.41 29.44
CA GLU A 19 45.75 9.15 28.73
C GLU A 19 46.87 10.08 29.20
N SER A 20 46.60 11.38 29.32
CA SER A 20 47.56 12.35 29.87
C SER A 20 47.97 11.98 31.29
N THR A 21 47.00 11.66 32.15
CA THR A 21 47.27 11.28 33.56
C THR A 21 48.12 10.00 33.64
N GLN A 22 47.84 9.03 32.77
CA GLN A 22 48.64 7.80 32.68
C GLN A 22 50.08 8.08 32.23
N GLY A 23 50.25 8.97 31.24
CA GLY A 23 51.55 9.40 30.75
C GLY A 23 52.36 10.12 31.83
N ASP A 24 51.73 11.07 32.53
CA ASP A 24 52.34 11.83 33.62
C ASP A 24 52.81 10.88 34.74
N LEU A 25 51.95 9.96 35.19
CA LEU A 25 52.29 8.97 36.22
C LEU A 25 53.40 8.01 35.77
N SER A 26 53.41 7.60 34.51
CA SER A 26 54.44 6.71 33.96
C SER A 26 55.81 7.38 33.82
N SER A 27 55.85 8.71 33.75
CA SER A 27 57.07 9.51 33.67
C SER A 27 57.74 9.79 35.03
N LEU A 28 57.03 9.55 36.14
CA LEU A 28 57.55 9.78 37.49
C LEU A 28 58.59 8.73 37.87
N THR A 29 59.80 9.17 38.19
CA THR A 29 60.86 8.31 38.71
C THR A 29 60.95 8.43 40.22
N LEU A 30 60.78 7.31 40.93
CA LEU A 30 60.91 7.23 42.39
C LEU A 30 62.17 6.42 42.75
N ASP A 31 62.90 6.84 43.77
CA ASP A 31 64.15 6.17 44.16
C ASP A 31 63.91 4.96 45.09
N ASN A 32 62.80 4.95 45.84
CA ASN A 32 62.48 3.87 46.77
C ASN A 32 61.67 2.74 46.09
N GLN A 33 61.94 1.50 46.49
CA GLN A 33 61.34 0.30 45.88
C GLN A 33 59.81 0.21 46.12
N GLU A 34 59.34 0.53 47.33
CA GLU A 34 57.91 0.49 47.70
C GLU A 34 57.06 1.46 46.86
N GLY A 35 57.61 2.64 46.58
CA GLY A 35 57.00 3.70 45.78
C GLY A 35 56.95 3.32 44.30
N LYS A 36 57.99 2.67 43.76
CA LYS A 36 57.95 2.10 42.41
C LYS A 36 56.85 1.05 42.27
N GLU A 37 56.69 0.18 43.26
CA GLU A 37 55.63 -0.84 43.27
C GLU A 37 54.23 -0.23 43.36
N LYS A 38 54.02 0.76 44.25
CA LYS A 38 52.75 1.49 44.34
C LYS A 38 52.41 2.26 43.08
N LEU A 39 53.39 2.97 42.48
CA LEU A 39 53.21 3.72 41.25
C LEU A 39 52.86 2.80 40.07
N SER A 40 53.56 1.68 39.93
CA SER A 40 53.25 0.64 38.94
C SER A 40 51.83 0.10 39.10
N GLY A 41 51.41 -0.15 40.34
CA GLY A 41 50.04 -0.57 40.66
C GLY A 41 48.98 0.47 40.24
N ILE A 42 49.22 1.75 40.49
CA ILE A 42 48.32 2.84 40.08
C ILE A 42 48.26 2.95 38.55
N VAL A 43 49.40 2.92 37.86
CA VAL A 43 49.47 2.97 36.39
C VAL A 43 48.71 1.79 35.77
N ALA A 44 48.86 0.58 36.32
CA ALA A 44 48.14 -0.60 35.86
C ALA A 44 46.63 -0.50 36.08
N GLN A 45 46.19 0.04 37.23
CA GLN A 45 44.77 0.28 37.50
C GLN A 45 44.19 1.33 36.56
N LEU A 46 44.91 2.43 36.31
CA LEU A 46 44.49 3.49 35.41
C LEU A 46 44.38 2.98 33.96
N ALA A 47 45.32 2.15 33.52
CA ALA A 47 45.27 1.51 32.21
C ALA A 47 44.05 0.58 32.05
N SER A 48 43.71 -0.17 33.10
CA SER A 48 42.51 -1.01 33.13
C SER A 48 41.23 -0.15 33.04
N ILE A 49 41.14 0.92 33.84
CA ILE A 49 40.01 1.85 33.81
C ILE A 49 39.84 2.46 32.42
N LYS A 50 40.94 2.92 31.80
CA LYS A 50 40.93 3.46 30.43
C LYS A 50 40.40 2.43 29.43
N SER A 51 40.94 1.21 29.46
CA SER A 51 40.52 0.14 28.54
C SER A 51 39.03 -0.18 28.66
N HIS A 52 38.50 -0.24 29.89
CA HIS A 52 37.08 -0.44 30.12
C HIS A 52 36.25 0.75 29.63
N PHE A 53 36.68 1.98 29.95
CA PHE A 53 36.00 3.20 29.52
C PHE A 53 35.91 3.31 27.99
N ASP A 54 37.02 3.08 27.28
CA ASP A 54 37.08 3.14 25.82
C ASP A 54 36.17 2.06 25.18
N SER A 55 36.09 0.87 25.78
CA SER A 55 35.20 -0.20 25.31
C SER A 55 33.72 0.15 25.48
N GLU A 56 33.32 0.67 26.63
CA GLU A 56 31.93 1.10 26.90
C GLU A 56 31.54 2.26 25.99
N LEU A 57 32.47 3.20 25.76
CA LEU A 57 32.29 4.32 24.84
C LEU A 57 32.09 3.83 23.40
N GLY A 58 32.87 2.84 22.95
CA GLY A 58 32.68 2.21 21.64
C GLY A 58 31.30 1.58 21.49
N LEU A 59 30.84 0.82 22.50
CA LEU A 59 29.50 0.23 22.51
C LEU A 59 28.41 1.30 22.45
N LEU A 60 28.55 2.38 23.22
CA LEU A 60 27.61 3.50 23.20
C LEU A 60 27.59 4.21 21.85
N GLN A 61 28.74 4.40 21.20
CA GLN A 61 28.81 5.02 19.88
C GLN A 61 28.17 4.15 18.79
N GLU A 62 28.38 2.84 18.85
CA GLU A 62 27.82 1.91 17.86
C GLU A 62 26.31 1.67 18.04
N ASN A 63 25.81 1.69 19.28
CA ASN A 63 24.46 1.20 19.59
C ASN A 63 23.46 2.31 19.97
N ALA A 64 23.91 3.54 20.24
CA ALA A 64 22.98 4.61 20.56
C ALA A 64 22.48 5.30 19.28
N GLU A 65 21.17 5.24 19.05
CA GLU A 65 20.51 6.06 18.03
C GLU A 65 20.40 7.52 18.49
N TRP A 66 21.42 8.32 18.15
CA TRP A 66 21.43 9.76 18.44
C TRP A 66 20.67 10.61 17.41
N GLU A 67 20.25 10.00 16.29
CA GLU A 67 19.56 10.71 15.20
C GLU A 67 18.09 10.96 15.51
N ASN A 68 17.45 10.06 16.27
CA ASN A 68 16.01 10.10 16.53
C ASN A 68 15.73 10.49 17.97
N PHE A 69 15.00 11.60 18.18
CA PHE A 69 14.48 11.97 19.49
C PHE A 69 13.25 11.10 19.82
N VAL A 70 13.41 10.12 20.71
CA VAL A 70 12.33 9.18 21.07
C VAL A 70 11.57 9.69 22.28
N ILE A 71 10.25 9.85 22.13
CA ILE A 71 9.32 10.14 23.23
C ILE A 71 8.46 8.90 23.47
N ALA A 72 8.48 8.38 24.70
CA ALA A 72 7.64 7.26 25.11
C ALA A 72 6.47 7.74 25.98
N PHE A 73 5.24 7.36 25.61
CA PHE A 73 4.02 7.68 26.36
C PHE A 73 3.51 6.47 27.14
N PHE A 74 3.44 6.57 28.47
CA PHE A 74 2.91 5.54 29.37
C PHE A 74 1.61 5.99 30.04
N GLY A 75 0.72 5.05 30.34
CA GLY A 75 -0.55 5.31 31.04
C GLY A 75 -1.63 4.27 30.75
N GLU A 76 -2.73 4.29 31.50
CA GLU A 76 -3.86 3.35 31.34
C GLU A 76 -4.64 3.56 30.02
N THR A 77 -5.42 2.57 29.61
CA THR A 77 -6.33 2.69 28.46
C THR A 77 -7.25 3.90 28.66
N ASN A 78 -7.50 4.66 27.59
CA ASN A 78 -8.34 5.85 27.61
C ASN A 78 -7.78 7.09 28.37
N ALA A 79 -6.51 7.06 28.82
CA ALA A 79 -5.85 8.25 29.41
C ALA A 79 -5.49 9.35 28.38
N GLY A 80 -5.95 9.26 27.13
CA GLY A 80 -5.68 10.25 26.10
C GLY A 80 -4.31 10.15 25.41
N LYS A 81 -3.54 9.07 25.63
CA LYS A 81 -2.22 8.86 25.00
C LYS A 81 -2.26 9.02 23.47
N SER A 82 -3.23 8.40 22.81
CA SER A 82 -3.40 8.50 21.35
C SER A 82 -3.71 9.92 20.90
N THR A 83 -4.48 10.68 21.69
CA THR A 83 -4.83 12.08 21.39
C THR A 83 -3.60 12.98 21.44
N ILE A 84 -2.70 12.78 22.42
CA ILE A 84 -1.45 13.55 22.51
C ILE A 84 -0.55 13.23 21.32
N ILE A 85 -0.37 11.94 21.00
CA ILE A 85 0.43 11.51 19.86
C ILE A 85 -0.10 12.17 18.57
N GLU A 86 -1.41 12.13 18.34
CA GLU A 86 -2.00 12.74 17.14
C GLU A 86 -1.87 14.27 17.14
N SER A 87 -2.03 14.92 18.29
CA SER A 87 -1.82 16.37 18.41
C SER A 87 -0.39 16.77 18.04
N LEU A 88 0.61 15.99 18.47
CA LEU A 88 2.01 16.22 18.11
C LEU A 88 2.24 16.03 16.61
N ARG A 89 1.67 14.99 16.01
CA ARG A 89 1.76 14.75 14.56
C ARG A 89 1.19 15.90 13.74
N ILE A 90 0.06 16.47 14.19
CA ILE A 90 -0.54 17.66 13.56
C ILE A 90 0.36 18.88 13.76
N LEU A 91 0.82 19.12 15.00
CA LEU A 91 1.64 20.29 15.34
C LEU A 91 2.94 20.33 14.55
N PHE A 92 3.60 19.18 14.37
CA PHE A 92 4.85 19.05 13.62
C PHE A 92 4.63 18.75 12.13
N ASN A 93 3.39 18.72 11.67
CA ASN A 93 3.01 18.54 10.28
C ASN A 93 3.72 17.36 9.61
N GLU A 94 3.60 16.16 10.20
CA GLU A 94 4.30 14.93 9.79
C GLU A 94 4.17 14.64 8.28
N GLU A 95 5.13 15.13 7.49
CA GLU A 95 5.06 15.13 6.02
C GLU A 95 5.05 13.72 5.44
N SER A 96 5.79 12.78 6.04
CA SER A 96 5.83 11.38 5.62
C SER A 96 4.43 10.74 5.63
N ARG A 97 3.64 11.02 6.68
CA ARG A 97 2.26 10.54 6.80
C ARG A 97 1.35 11.21 5.78
N GLN A 98 1.50 12.52 5.58
CA GLN A 98 0.71 13.25 4.58
C GLN A 98 0.98 12.73 3.17
N ASN A 99 2.25 12.49 2.83
CA ASN A 99 2.65 11.93 1.54
C ASN A 99 2.08 10.53 1.33
N LEU A 100 2.12 9.67 2.38
CA LEU A 100 1.52 8.35 2.33
C LEU A 100 0.00 8.41 2.10
N ILE A 101 -0.70 9.31 2.81
CA ILE A 101 -2.15 9.51 2.63
C ILE A 101 -2.46 9.97 1.20
N ASN A 102 -1.70 10.93 0.68
CA ASN A 102 -1.88 11.44 -0.67
C ASN A 102 -1.63 10.35 -1.72
N SER A 103 -0.59 9.51 -1.53
CA SER A 103 -0.33 8.36 -2.40
C SER A 103 -1.51 7.39 -2.40
N ASN A 104 -1.99 6.99 -1.23
CA ASN A 104 -3.12 6.06 -1.11
C ASN A 104 -4.40 6.62 -1.75
N ILE A 105 -4.64 7.93 -1.64
CA ILE A 105 -5.78 8.59 -2.29
C ILE A 105 -5.64 8.54 -3.81
N ASN A 106 -4.44 8.77 -4.34
CA ASN A 106 -4.18 8.69 -5.78
C ASN A 106 -4.39 7.26 -6.31
N ASP A 107 -3.84 6.26 -5.62
CA ASP A 107 -4.00 4.84 -5.98
C ASP A 107 -5.48 4.44 -5.99
N LEU A 108 -6.24 4.89 -4.98
CA LEU A 108 -7.68 4.66 -4.89
C LEU A 108 -8.43 5.30 -6.08
N ASN A 109 -8.04 6.52 -6.46
CA ASN A 109 -8.68 7.23 -7.58
C ASN A 109 -8.37 6.55 -8.92
N GLU A 110 -7.14 6.07 -9.12
CA GLU A 110 -6.75 5.34 -10.32
C GLU A 110 -7.53 4.01 -10.44
N ALA A 111 -7.62 3.26 -9.34
CA ALA A 111 -8.41 2.03 -9.29
C ALA A 111 -9.89 2.28 -9.59
N LYS A 112 -10.45 3.37 -9.05
CA LYS A 112 -11.82 3.80 -9.32
C LYS A 112 -12.03 4.14 -10.80
N GLN A 113 -11.13 4.93 -11.40
CA GLN A 113 -11.24 5.32 -12.81
C GLN A 113 -11.19 4.09 -13.71
N THR A 114 -10.24 3.18 -13.46
CA THR A 114 -10.11 1.92 -14.21
C THR A 114 -11.40 1.10 -14.15
N LEU A 115 -12.01 1.01 -12.96
CA LEU A 115 -13.29 0.33 -12.79
C LEU A 115 -14.42 1.02 -13.58
N GLU A 116 -14.51 2.34 -13.53
CA GLU A 116 -15.50 3.11 -14.29
C GLU A 116 -15.35 2.89 -15.81
N GLU A 117 -14.12 2.87 -16.32
CA GLU A 117 -13.83 2.56 -17.71
C GLU A 117 -14.28 1.14 -18.09
N HIS A 118 -13.98 0.15 -17.26
CA HIS A 118 -14.44 -1.23 -17.49
C HIS A 118 -15.97 -1.36 -17.48
N VAL A 119 -16.66 -0.65 -16.58
CA VAL A 119 -18.13 -0.64 -16.54
C VAL A 119 -18.71 -0.10 -17.85
N VAL A 120 -18.12 0.97 -18.40
CA VAL A 120 -18.53 1.52 -19.70
C VAL A 120 -18.30 0.53 -20.84
N VAL A 121 -17.13 -0.13 -20.87
CA VAL A 121 -16.82 -1.15 -21.90
C VAL A 121 -17.82 -2.30 -21.85
N VAL A 122 -18.12 -2.82 -20.67
CA VAL A 122 -19.09 -3.91 -20.49
C VAL A 122 -20.48 -3.48 -20.93
N LYS A 123 -20.92 -2.27 -20.56
CA LYS A 123 -22.21 -1.72 -20.98
C LYS A 123 -22.32 -1.64 -22.49
N ASN A 124 -21.32 -1.07 -23.16
CA ASN A 124 -21.31 -0.95 -24.62
C ASN A 124 -21.30 -2.31 -25.31
N TYR A 125 -20.57 -3.29 -24.76
CA TYR A 125 -20.57 -4.65 -25.29
C TYR A 125 -21.95 -5.30 -25.19
N ILE A 126 -22.64 -5.16 -24.05
CA ILE A 126 -24.01 -5.68 -23.87
C ILE A 126 -24.97 -5.03 -24.87
N GLU A 127 -24.88 -3.70 -25.06
CA GLU A 127 -25.71 -2.98 -26.04
C GLU A 127 -25.49 -3.48 -27.47
N GLN A 128 -24.23 -3.70 -27.88
CA GLN A 128 -23.91 -4.23 -29.21
C GLN A 128 -24.44 -5.65 -29.41
N VAL A 129 -24.31 -6.52 -28.42
CA VAL A 129 -24.83 -7.89 -28.48
C VAL A 129 -26.35 -7.89 -28.65
N ALA A 130 -27.06 -7.06 -27.89
CA ALA A 130 -28.51 -6.94 -28.00
C ALA A 130 -28.95 -6.50 -29.41
N LEU A 131 -28.31 -5.46 -29.97
CA LEU A 131 -28.60 -4.96 -31.32
C LEU A 131 -28.29 -5.99 -32.42
N THR A 132 -27.20 -6.73 -32.26
CA THR A 132 -26.82 -7.80 -33.20
C THR A 132 -27.86 -8.91 -33.21
N GLN A 133 -28.33 -9.33 -32.04
CA GLN A 133 -29.39 -10.34 -31.94
C GLN A 133 -30.68 -9.85 -32.58
N THR A 134 -31.13 -8.61 -32.34
CA THR A 134 -32.35 -8.09 -32.98
C THR A 134 -32.26 -8.08 -34.51
N THR A 135 -31.07 -7.75 -35.04
CA THR A 135 -30.84 -7.72 -36.49
C THR A 135 -30.86 -9.13 -37.09
N GLN A 136 -30.23 -10.10 -36.43
CA GLN A 136 -30.23 -11.50 -36.85
C GLN A 136 -31.65 -12.11 -36.78
N TYR A 137 -32.43 -11.78 -35.75
CA TYR A 137 -33.83 -12.19 -35.67
C TYR A 137 -34.65 -11.58 -36.81
N GLN A 138 -34.45 -10.30 -37.14
CA GLN A 138 -35.14 -9.66 -38.28
C GLN A 138 -34.75 -10.29 -39.62
N SER A 139 -33.47 -10.58 -39.85
CA SER A 139 -33.04 -11.25 -41.08
C SER A 139 -33.62 -12.66 -41.18
N LEU A 140 -33.64 -13.41 -40.09
CA LEU A 140 -34.24 -14.74 -40.03
C LEU A 140 -35.76 -14.68 -40.29
N GLN A 141 -36.47 -13.71 -39.70
CA GLN A 141 -37.90 -13.49 -39.99
C GLN A 141 -38.12 -13.19 -41.48
N ASN A 142 -37.29 -12.35 -42.08
CA ASN A 142 -37.37 -12.04 -43.51
C ASN A 142 -37.11 -13.28 -44.39
N GLU A 143 -36.19 -14.16 -44.01
CA GLU A 143 -35.96 -15.43 -44.70
C GLU A 143 -37.14 -16.39 -44.55
N VAL A 144 -37.73 -16.49 -43.36
CA VAL A 144 -38.94 -17.29 -43.11
C VAL A 144 -40.12 -16.77 -43.95
N ILE A 145 -40.28 -15.45 -44.10
CA ILE A 145 -41.30 -14.85 -44.96
C ILE A 145 -41.04 -15.22 -46.43
N LYS A 146 -39.81 -15.08 -46.92
CA LYS A 146 -39.45 -15.46 -48.30
C LYS A 146 -39.73 -16.94 -48.58
N ILE A 147 -39.35 -17.83 -47.68
CA ILE A 147 -39.63 -19.27 -47.81
C ILE A 147 -41.15 -19.52 -47.79
N THR A 148 -41.89 -18.83 -46.93
CA THR A 148 -43.35 -18.92 -46.87
C THR A 148 -43.98 -18.49 -48.20
N ASP A 149 -43.48 -17.43 -48.82
CA ASP A 149 -43.97 -16.95 -50.12
C ASP A 149 -43.63 -17.90 -51.27
N ILE A 150 -42.43 -18.47 -51.29
CA ILE A 150 -42.03 -19.49 -52.27
C ILE A 150 -42.94 -20.72 -52.17
N ILE A 151 -43.17 -21.23 -50.95
CA ILE A 151 -44.06 -22.36 -50.73
C ILE A 151 -45.49 -22.01 -51.12
N ARG A 152 -45.93 -20.76 -50.90
CA ARG A 152 -47.27 -20.29 -51.30
C ARG A 152 -47.42 -20.26 -52.82
N LEU A 153 -46.40 -19.82 -53.56
CA LEU A 153 -46.38 -19.82 -55.03
C LEU A 153 -46.38 -21.26 -55.60
N GLU A 154 -45.62 -22.17 -55.00
CA GLU A 154 -45.64 -23.61 -55.34
C GLU A 154 -46.93 -24.33 -54.90
N SER A 155 -47.66 -23.80 -53.91
CA SER A 155 -48.91 -24.40 -53.38
C SER A 155 -50.12 -24.25 -54.30
N SER A 156 -49.98 -23.66 -55.48
CA SER A 156 -50.98 -23.74 -56.57
C SER A 156 -51.26 -25.19 -57.02
N GLN A 157 -50.55 -26.20 -56.47
CA GLN A 157 -50.83 -27.61 -56.76
C GLN A 157 -51.16 -28.56 -55.59
N ARG A 158 -51.04 -28.24 -54.28
CA ARG A 158 -51.38 -29.24 -53.21
C ARG A 158 -51.92 -28.63 -51.91
N VAL A 159 -53.22 -28.78 -51.68
CA VAL A 159 -54.03 -28.07 -50.65
C VAL A 159 -53.80 -28.52 -49.18
N LYS A 160 -53.10 -29.62 -48.90
CA LYS A 160 -53.01 -30.15 -47.51
C LYS A 160 -51.88 -29.58 -46.63
N LYS A 161 -50.85 -28.94 -47.21
CA LYS A 161 -49.71 -28.35 -46.45
C LYS A 161 -50.02 -26.98 -45.82
N LYS A 162 -51.16 -26.39 -46.18
CA LYS A 162 -51.52 -24.98 -45.91
C LYS A 162 -51.79 -24.65 -44.44
N ASN A 163 -52.32 -25.58 -43.65
CA ASN A 163 -52.74 -25.31 -42.26
C ASN A 163 -51.59 -25.37 -41.22
N ILE A 164 -50.53 -26.14 -41.49
CA ILE A 164 -49.40 -26.29 -40.55
C ILE A 164 -48.47 -25.07 -40.61
N ILE A 165 -48.28 -24.51 -41.81
CA ILE A 165 -47.39 -23.38 -42.04
C ILE A 165 -47.97 -22.08 -41.45
N SER A 166 -49.28 -21.85 -41.58
CA SER A 166 -49.93 -20.66 -41.00
C SER A 166 -49.88 -20.64 -39.47
N LEU A 167 -49.90 -21.81 -38.83
CA LEU A 167 -49.83 -21.95 -37.38
C LEU A 167 -48.41 -21.61 -36.85
N PHE A 168 -47.37 -22.07 -37.55
CA PHE A 168 -45.98 -21.79 -37.18
C PHE A 168 -45.58 -20.32 -37.36
N VAL A 169 -46.00 -19.69 -38.45
CA VAL A 169 -45.70 -18.27 -38.72
C VAL A 169 -46.42 -17.35 -37.73
N GLY A 170 -47.67 -17.66 -37.36
CA GLY A 170 -48.41 -16.89 -36.34
C GLY A 170 -47.79 -16.98 -34.94
N ALA A 171 -47.27 -18.15 -34.55
CA ALA A 171 -46.62 -18.35 -33.25
C ALA A 171 -45.26 -17.62 -33.14
N LEU A 172 -44.50 -17.56 -34.24
CA LEU A 172 -43.20 -16.89 -34.31
C LEU A 172 -43.31 -15.36 -34.25
N LEU A 173 -44.35 -14.78 -34.86
CA LEU A 173 -44.57 -13.32 -34.84
C LEU A 173 -45.22 -12.84 -33.53
N GLY A 174 -46.10 -13.65 -32.92
CA GLY A 174 -46.80 -13.27 -31.69
C GLY A 174 -45.94 -13.25 -30.42
N THR A 175 -44.99 -14.18 -30.29
CA THR A 175 -44.16 -14.32 -29.07
C THR A 175 -42.99 -13.33 -29.01
N GLY A 176 -42.50 -12.85 -30.16
CA GLY A 176 -41.44 -11.84 -30.22
C GLY A 176 -41.89 -10.45 -29.74
N LEU A 177 -43.11 -10.04 -30.11
CA LEU A 177 -43.68 -8.74 -29.74
C LEU A 177 -43.94 -8.60 -28.22
N THR A 178 -44.42 -9.67 -27.57
CA THR A 178 -44.70 -9.64 -26.13
C THR A 178 -43.43 -9.63 -25.29
N SER A 179 -42.36 -10.30 -25.73
CA SER A 179 -41.08 -10.36 -25.01
C SER A 179 -40.31 -9.03 -25.09
N LEU A 180 -40.35 -8.37 -26.26
CA LEU A 180 -39.74 -7.04 -26.44
C LEU A 180 -40.46 -5.93 -25.67
N CYS A 181 -41.79 -5.96 -25.59
CA CYS A 181 -42.55 -5.00 -24.79
C CYS A 181 -42.28 -5.12 -23.29
N TRP A 182 -42.02 -6.33 -22.78
CA TRP A 182 -41.71 -6.51 -21.36
C TRP A 182 -40.31 -5.99 -21.00
N ILE A 183 -39.34 -6.10 -21.91
CA ILE A 183 -37.98 -5.57 -21.71
C ILE A 183 -37.94 -4.03 -21.84
N MET A 184 -38.81 -3.41 -22.66
CA MET A 184 -38.84 -1.94 -22.81
C MET A 184 -39.68 -1.19 -21.76
N PHE A 185 -40.71 -1.82 -21.16
CA PHE A 185 -41.60 -1.15 -20.18
C PHE A 185 -41.58 -1.78 -18.77
N GLY A 186 -40.90 -2.92 -18.59
CA GLY A 186 -40.75 -3.60 -17.30
C GLY A 186 -39.38 -3.38 -16.68
N GLY A 187 -39.13 -2.14 -16.24
CA GLY A 187 -37.99 -1.73 -15.42
C GLY A 187 -38.42 -0.64 -14.48
#